data_AF-A0A5B9Q977-F1
#
_entry.id   AF-A0A5B9Q977-F1
#
_cell.length_a   1.000
_cell.length_b   1.000
_cell.length_c   1.000
_cell.angle_alpha   90.00
_cell.angle_beta   90.00
_cell.angle_gamma   90.00
#
_symmetry.space_group_name_H-M   'P 1'
#
loop_
_entity.id
_entity.type
_entity.pdbx_description
1 polymer ?
#
loop_
_entity_poly.entity_id
_entity_poly.type
_entity_poly.pdbx_seq_one_letter_code
_entity_poly.pdbx_strand_id
1 'polypeptide(L)'
;MELPSSPITPETESLLQLHGGPLSLAGNQGNYVVMRSDIYDAMLGLETDEEAETLASVRRGVADVEAGRTHDSDSVFKKLSSRHAP
;
A
#
# COMPACT_ATOMS: atom_id res chain seq x y z
N MET A 1 9.46 -19.53 -31.69
CA MET A 1 10.01 -19.00 -30.42
C MET A 1 9.11 -19.54 -29.32
N GLU A 2 9.59 -20.49 -28.54
CA GLU A 2 8.90 -20.90 -27.32
C GLU A 2 9.01 -19.74 -26.32
N LEU A 3 7.86 -19.24 -25.86
CA LEU A 3 7.82 -18.30 -24.75
C LEU A 3 8.38 -19.03 -23.52
N PRO A 4 9.39 -18.50 -22.81
CA PRO A 4 9.85 -19.12 -21.59
C PRO A 4 8.65 -19.25 -20.63
N SER A 5 8.47 -20.44 -20.05
CA SER A 5 7.50 -20.68 -18.99
C SER A 5 7.62 -19.56 -17.96
N SER A 6 6.56 -18.76 -17.82
CA SER A 6 6.56 -17.57 -16.98
C SER A 6 7.18 -17.89 -15.61
N PRO A 7 8.16 -17.10 -15.12
CA PRO A 7 8.75 -17.32 -13.79
C PRO A 7 7.73 -17.05 -12.66
N ILE A 8 6.56 -16.52 -13.00
CA ILE A 8 5.45 -16.28 -12.08
C ILE A 8 4.59 -17.54 -12.04
N THR A 9 4.78 -18.33 -10.99
CA THR A 9 3.89 -19.45 -10.65
C THR A 9 2.69 -18.94 -9.83
N PRO A 10 1.58 -19.69 -9.75
CA PRO A 10 0.45 -19.33 -8.89
C PRO A 10 0.83 -19.14 -7.41
N GLU A 11 1.80 -19.90 -6.92
CA GLU A 11 2.33 -19.75 -5.56
C GLU A 11 3.06 -18.42 -5.39
N THR A 12 3.83 -18.02 -6.41
CA THR A 12 4.53 -16.73 -6.43
C THR A 12 3.55 -15.56 -6.42
N GLU A 13 2.47 -15.66 -7.21
CA GLU A 13 1.39 -14.67 -7.25
C GLU A 13 0.66 -14.56 -5.90
N SER A 14 0.39 -15.69 -5.26
CA SER A 14 -0.20 -15.73 -3.92
C SER A 14 0.70 -15.06 -2.86
N LEU A 15 2.01 -15.29 -2.94
CA LEU A 15 2.97 -14.64 -2.05
C LEU A 15 3.05 -13.13 -2.27
N LEU A 16 2.96 -12.67 -3.53
CA LEU A 16 2.92 -11.23 -3.85
C LEU A 16 1.67 -10.56 -3.29
N GLN A 17 0.52 -11.24 -3.28
CA GLN A 17 -0.70 -10.74 -2.67
C GLN A 17 -0.60 -10.66 -1.14
N LEU A 18 0.12 -11.59 -0.50
CA LEU A 18 0.22 -11.67 0.96
C LEU A 18 1.28 -10.73 1.56
N HIS A 19 2.45 -10.61 0.91
CA HIS A 19 3.61 -9.92 1.48
C HIS A 19 3.71 -8.43 1.11
N GLY A 20 2.97 -7.95 0.12
CA GLY A 20 2.85 -6.52 -0.23
C GLY A 20 4.15 -5.82 -0.66
N GLY A 21 5.28 -6.53 -0.71
CA GLY A 21 6.60 -6.01 -1.03
C GLY A 21 7.37 -6.88 -2.02
N PRO A 22 8.59 -6.48 -2.41
CA PRO A 22 9.39 -7.20 -3.39
C PRO A 22 9.75 -8.61 -2.92
N LEU A 23 9.62 -9.59 -3.82
CA LEU A 23 10.04 -10.97 -3.61
C LEU A 23 11.28 -11.27 -4.46
N SER A 24 12.26 -11.93 -3.87
CA SER A 24 13.42 -12.45 -4.61
C SER A 24 13.19 -13.91 -4.98
N LEU A 25 13.35 -14.23 -6.26
CA LEU A 25 13.16 -15.57 -6.83
C LEU A 25 14.43 -16.00 -7.55
N ALA A 26 14.84 -17.25 -7.35
CA ALA A 26 15.86 -17.85 -8.20
C ALA A 26 15.20 -18.31 -9.50
N GLY A 27 15.79 -18.02 -10.66
CA GLY A 27 15.35 -18.61 -11.91
C GLY A 27 16.50 -18.85 -12.89
N ASN A 28 16.13 -19.26 -14.10
CA ASN A 28 17.05 -19.94 -15.01
C ASN A 28 18.24 -19.08 -15.49
N GLN A 29 18.14 -17.76 -15.43
CA GLN A 29 19.23 -16.85 -15.81
C GLN A 29 19.78 -16.02 -14.63
N GLY A 30 19.41 -16.38 -13.40
CA GLY A 30 19.86 -15.69 -12.19
C GLY A 30 18.72 -15.36 -11.24
N ASN A 31 18.98 -14.42 -10.32
CA ASN A 31 17.98 -13.98 -9.36
C ASN A 31 17.11 -12.88 -9.96
N TYR A 32 15.79 -13.03 -9.83
CA TYR A 32 14.79 -12.06 -10.21
C TYR A 32 14.21 -11.41 -8.95
N VAL A 33 13.93 -10.11 -9.03
CA VAL A 33 13.08 -9.43 -8.04
C VAL A 33 11.74 -9.17 -8.69
N VAL A 34 10.68 -9.71 -8.11
CA VAL A 34 9.32 -9.56 -8.59
C VAL A 34 8.53 -8.76 -7.57
N MET A 35 7.74 -7.81 -8.06
CA MET A 35 6.89 -6.97 -7.24
C MET A 35 5.61 -6.68 -8.04
N ARG A 36 4.53 -6.36 -7.34
CA ARG A 36 3.33 -5.88 -8.02
C ARG A 36 3.63 -4.53 -8.69
N SER A 37 3.07 -4.32 -9.88
CA SER A 37 3.32 -3.10 -10.67
C SER A 37 2.83 -1.85 -9.95
N ASP A 38 1.67 -1.91 -9.29
CA ASP A 38 1.12 -0.78 -8.53
C ASP A 38 2.06 -0.35 -7.40
N ILE A 39 2.69 -1.30 -6.68
CA ILE A 39 3.69 -0.98 -5.65
C ILE A 39 4.97 -0.37 -6.29
N TYR A 40 5.36 -0.83 -7.48
CA TYR A 40 6.49 -0.27 -8.22
C TYR A 40 6.22 1.18 -8.63
N ASP A 41 5.03 1.44 -9.15
CA ASP A 41 4.60 2.77 -9.60
C ASP A 41 4.46 3.73 -8.41
N ALA A 42 3.91 3.26 -7.29
CA ALA A 42 3.86 3.97 -6.01
C ALA A 42 5.26 4.35 -5.51
N MET A 43 6.22 3.42 -5.58
CA MET A 43 7.61 3.66 -5.17
C MET A 43 8.32 4.69 -6.06
N LEU A 44 8.00 4.71 -7.35
CA LEU A 44 8.55 5.69 -8.29
C LEU A 44 7.85 7.06 -8.19
N GLY A 45 6.76 7.17 -7.42
CA GLY A 45 5.95 8.38 -7.34
C GLY A 45 5.29 8.73 -8.68
N LEU A 46 5.02 7.70 -9.50
CA LEU A 46 4.33 7.84 -10.79
C LEU A 46 2.81 7.73 -10.64
N GLU A 47 2.33 7.49 -9.42
CA GLU A 47 0.91 7.55 -9.09
C GLU A 47 0.37 8.96 -9.36
N THR A 48 -0.85 9.00 -9.89
CA THR A 48 -1.57 10.25 -10.11
C THR A 48 -1.75 10.99 -8.78
N ASP A 49 -1.79 12.33 -8.78
CA ASP A 49 -1.78 13.15 -7.56
C ASP A 49 -2.77 12.69 -6.47
N GLU A 50 -3.93 12.13 -6.84
CA GLU A 50 -4.95 11.60 -5.90
C GLU A 50 -4.49 10.36 -5.11
N GLU A 51 -3.75 9.45 -5.73
CA GLU A 51 -3.26 8.22 -5.08
C GLU A 51 -2.09 8.54 -4.14
N ALA A 52 -1.21 9.46 -4.55
CA ALA A 52 -0.14 9.98 -3.70
C ALA A 52 -0.68 10.71 -2.46
N GLU A 53 -1.73 11.52 -2.60
CA GLU A 53 -2.44 12.16 -1.47
C GLU A 53 -3.08 11.13 -0.54
N THR A 54 -3.62 10.03 -1.10
CA THR A 54 -4.20 8.93 -0.33
C THR A 54 -3.14 8.22 0.51
N LEU A 55 -1.98 7.88 -0.06
CA LEU A 55 -0.88 7.24 0.67
C LEU A 55 -0.30 8.17 1.76
N ALA A 56 -0.14 9.46 1.45
CA ALA A 56 0.30 10.46 2.42
C ALA A 56 -0.69 10.57 3.60
N SER A 57 -1.99 10.52 3.31
CA SER A 57 -3.06 10.54 4.31
C SER A 57 -3.02 9.31 5.21
N VAL A 58 -2.80 8.12 4.65
CA VAL A 58 -2.63 6.87 5.41
C VAL A 58 -1.41 6.95 6.33
N ARG A 59 -0.25 7.35 5.80
CA ARG A 59 0.99 7.48 6.59
C ARG A 59 0.83 8.47 7.75
N ARG A 60 0.17 9.60 7.53
CA ARG A 60 -0.16 10.58 8.58
C ARG A 60 -1.08 9.96 9.63
N GLY A 61 -2.13 9.25 9.21
CA GLY A 61 -3.05 8.56 10.10
C GLY A 61 -2.35 7.55 11.02
N VAL A 62 -1.45 6.73 10.47
CA VAL A 62 -0.65 5.76 11.26
C VAL A 62 0.25 6.48 12.26
N ALA A 63 0.96 7.53 11.82
CA ALA A 63 1.83 8.32 12.70
C ALA A 63 1.06 9.02 13.84
N ASP A 64 -0.20 9.41 13.61
CA ASP A 64 -1.08 9.97 14.64
C ASP A 64 -1.54 8.92 15.64
N VAL A 65 -1.79 7.68 15.19
CA VAL A 65 -2.07 6.53 16.08
C VAL A 65 -0.87 6.21 16.98
N GLU A 66 0.31 6.07 16.39
CA GLU A 66 1.54 5.74 17.14
C GLU A 66 1.92 6.81 18.17
N ALA A 67 1.70 8.09 17.82
CA ALA A 67 1.98 9.20 18.73
C ALA A 67 0.87 9.49 19.74
N GLY A 68 -0.20 8.69 19.77
CA GLY A 68 -1.35 8.89 20.66
C GLY A 68 -2.14 10.18 20.37
N ARG A 69 -2.03 10.73 19.16
CA ARG A 69 -2.79 11.90 18.69
C ARG A 69 -4.13 11.51 18.09
N THR A 70 -4.82 10.56 18.72
CA THR A 70 -6.15 10.12 18.31
C THR A 70 -7.22 10.82 19.15
N HIS A 71 -8.41 10.96 18.57
CA HIS A 71 -9.57 11.47 19.27
C HIS A 71 -10.63 10.38 19.36
N ASP A 72 -11.29 10.32 20.51
CA ASP A 72 -12.48 9.50 20.69
C ASP A 72 -13.60 9.96 19.74
N SER A 73 -14.25 9.00 19.07
CA SER A 73 -15.25 9.28 18.04
C SER A 73 -16.45 10.03 18.61
N ASP A 74 -16.94 9.63 19.79
CA ASP A 74 -18.13 10.22 20.38
C ASP A 74 -17.88 11.68 20.79
N SER A 75 -16.70 11.95 21.34
CA SER A 75 -16.23 13.31 21.65
C SER A 75 -16.17 14.20 20.40
N VAL A 76 -15.66 13.67 19.28
CA VAL A 76 -15.57 14.39 18.01
C VAL A 76 -16.96 14.68 17.45
N PHE A 77 -17.86 13.70 17.41
CA PHE A 77 -19.23 13.88 16.93
C PHE A 77 -20.02 14.88 17.79
N LYS A 78 -19.83 14.86 19.11
CA LYS A 78 -20.43 15.84 20.03
C LYS A 78 -19.92 17.26 19.79
N LYS A 79 -18.63 17.42 19.46
CA LYS A 79 -18.04 18.71 19.11
C LYS A 79 -18.52 19.23 17.74
N LEU A 80 -18.68 18.34 16.77
CA LEU A 80 -19.21 18.66 15.44
C LEU A 80 -20.67 19.11 15.50
N SER A 81 -21.51 18.33 16.19
CA SER A 81 -22.93 18.62 16.39
C SER A 81 -23.17 19.90 17.18
N SER A 82 -22.38 20.18 18.22
CA SER A 82 -22.48 21.46 18.96
C SER A 82 -22.04 22.68 18.15
N ARG A 83 -21.15 22.50 17.15
CA ARG A 83 -20.72 23.58 16.24
C ARG A 83 -21.75 23.88 15.14
N HIS A 84 -22.60 22.92 14.79
CA HIS A 84 -23.62 23.03 13.75
C HIS A 84 -25.04 22.98 14.31
N ALA A 85 -25.18 23.13 15.64
CA ALA A 85 -26.48 23.32 16.26
C ALA A 85 -27.02 24.71 15.86
N PRO A 86 -28.30 24.81 15.44
CA PRO A 86 -28.92 26.08 15.06
C PRO A 86 -29.02 27.07 16.23
#